data_AF-A0A653IIZ6-F1
#
_entry.id   AF-A0A653IIZ6-F1
#
_cell.length_a   1.000
_cell.length_b   1.000
_cell.length_c   1.000
_cell.angle_alpha   90.00
_cell.angle_beta   90.00
_cell.angle_gamma   90.00
#
_symmetry.space_group_name_H-M   'P 1'
#
loop_
_entity.id
_entity.type
_entity.pdbx_description
1 polymer ?
#
loop_
_entity_poly.entity_id
_entity_poly.type
_entity_poly.pdbx_seq_one_letter_code
_entity_poly.pdbx_strand_id
1 'polypeptide(L)' 'MTQAEEIKTSLVVVFERADKVSPNGDALIARRRFNGLRPDLAPEAVAAIGQAIGAMITGTYTHSEISRDYALLNA' A
#
# COMPACT_ATOMS: atom_id res chain seq x y z
N MET A 1 -3.67 27.73 -16.30
CA MET A 1 -4.17 26.55 -15.55
C MET A 1 -3.08 25.49 -15.66
N THR A 2 -2.38 25.19 -14.58
CA THR A 2 -1.39 24.10 -14.57
C THR A 2 -2.16 22.77 -14.60
N GLN A 3 -1.96 21.97 -15.66
CA GLN A 3 -2.53 20.63 -15.76
C GLN A 3 -1.78 19.73 -14.76
N ALA A 4 -2.47 19.29 -13.70
CA ALA A 4 -1.97 18.21 -12.86
C ALA A 4 -2.09 16.92 -13.68
N GLU A 5 -0.95 16.37 -14.08
CA GLU A 5 -0.89 15.33 -15.09
C GLU A 5 -0.06 14.19 -14.46
N GLU A 6 -0.71 13.04 -14.35
CA GLU A 6 -0.31 11.79 -13.65
C GLU A 6 -0.69 11.66 -12.15
N ILE A 7 -1.84 11.02 -11.89
CA ILE A 7 -2.21 10.44 -10.58
C ILE A 7 -1.65 9.02 -10.52
N LYS A 8 -0.57 8.80 -9.76
CA LYS A 8 -0.08 7.44 -9.47
C LYS A 8 -0.82 6.90 -8.25
N THR A 9 -1.78 6.01 -8.49
CA THR A 9 -2.43 5.28 -7.40
C THR A 9 -1.52 4.14 -6.95
N SER A 10 -1.29 4.08 -5.64
CA SER A 10 -0.46 3.06 -5.00
C SER A 10 -1.25 2.35 -3.92
N LEU A 11 -1.04 1.04 -3.82
CA LEU A 11 -1.50 0.22 -2.72
C LEU A 11 -0.40 0.12 -1.67
N VAL A 12 -0.72 0.43 -0.42
CA VAL A 12 0.18 0.17 0.69
C VAL A 12 -0.37 -1.01 1.47
N VAL A 13 0.41 -2.07 1.60
CA VAL A 13 0.08 -3.23 2.43
C VAL A 13 0.82 -3.12 3.75
N VAL A 14 0.08 -3.22 4.85
CA VAL A 14 0.59 -3.18 6.22
C VAL A 14 0.52 -4.58 6.81
N PHE A 15 1.62 -5.05 7.37
CA PHE A 15 1.74 -6.41 7.89
C PHE A 15 2.71 -6.48 9.08
N GLU A 16 2.49 -7.44 9.96
CA GLU A 16 3.39 -7.81 11.03
C GLU A 16 4.53 -8.68 10.50
N ARG A 17 5.76 -8.36 10.88
CA ARG A 17 6.93 -9.14 10.51
C ARG A 17 7.02 -10.41 11.33
N ALA A 18 7.12 -11.56 10.67
CA ALA A 18 7.37 -12.83 11.35
C ALA A 18 8.83 -12.97 11.82
N ASP A 19 9.76 -12.23 11.20
CA ASP A 19 11.20 -12.35 11.45
C ASP A 19 11.75 -11.38 12.49
N LYS A 20 10.92 -10.44 12.97
CA LYS A 20 11.37 -9.39 13.90
C LYS A 20 10.33 -9.02 14.94
N VAL A 21 10.82 -8.80 16.15
CA VAL A 21 10.08 -8.26 17.29
C VAL A 21 10.79 -7.01 17.83
N SER A 22 10.03 -6.15 18.51
CA SER A 22 10.59 -5.01 19.25
C SER A 22 11.42 -5.52 20.45
N PRO A 23 12.27 -4.68 21.06
CA PRO A 23 12.96 -5.03 22.31
C PRO A 23 12.01 -5.43 23.45
N ASN A 24 10.76 -5.00 23.40
CA ASN A 24 9.72 -5.31 24.40
C ASN A 24 8.93 -6.59 24.06
N GLY A 25 9.23 -7.25 22.93
CA GLY A 25 8.56 -8.47 22.50
C GLY A 25 7.35 -8.27 21.58
N ASP A 26 7.00 -7.03 21.23
CA ASP A 26 5.88 -6.74 20.34
C ASP A 26 6.21 -7.07 18.87
N ALA A 27 5.21 -7.48 18.08
CA ALA A 27 5.38 -7.68 16.65
C ALA A 27 5.75 -6.35 15.96
N LEU A 28 6.74 -6.36 15.07
CA LEU A 28 7.08 -5.17 14.30
C LEU A 28 6.17 -5.02 13.08
N ILE A 29 5.59 -3.83 12.89
CA ILE A 29 4.78 -3.50 11.73
C ILE A 29 5.67 -2.99 10.59
N ALA A 30 5.47 -3.55 9.40
CA ALA A 30 6.10 -3.10 8.15
C ALA A 30 5.04 -2.63 7.15
N ARG A 31 5.45 -1.71 6.27
CA ARG A 31 4.60 -1.16 5.20
C ARG A 31 5.31 -1.39 3.86
N ARG A 32 4.60 -1.95 2.88
CA ARG A 32 5.13 -2.15 1.53
C ARG A 32 4.22 -1.48 0.51
N ARG A 33 4.81 -0.62 -0.32
CA ARG A 33 4.12 0.14 -1.36
C ARG A 33 4.20 -0.60 -2.71
N PHE A 34 3.07 -0.68 -3.39
CA PHE A 34 2.91 -1.23 -4.73
C PHE A 34 2.31 -0.13 -5.62
N ASN A 35 3.08 0.33 -6.59
CA ASN A 35 2.68 1.39 -7.52
C ASN A 35 1.98 0.82 -8.75
N GLY A 36 1.28 1.67 -9.49
CA GLY A 36 0.70 1.30 -10.79
C GLY A 36 -0.70 0.69 -10.70
N LEU A 37 -1.42 0.92 -9.61
CA LEU A 37 -2.85 0.63 -9.58
C LEU A 37 -3.58 1.57 -10.53
N ARG A 38 -4.63 1.06 -11.19
CA ARG A 38 -5.54 1.94 -11.94
C ARG A 38 -6.27 2.86 -10.96
N PRO A 39 -6.44 4.15 -11.30
CA PRO A 39 -7.04 5.13 -10.40
C PRO A 39 -8.55 4.96 -10.20
N ASP A 40 -9.20 4.17 -11.06
CA ASP A 40 -10.64 3.92 -11.12
C ASP A 40 -11.07 2.60 -10.46
N LEU A 41 -10.16 1.89 -9.79
CA LEU A 41 -10.51 0.65 -9.08
C LEU A 41 -11.49 0.91 -7.94
N ALA A 42 -12.50 0.05 -7.84
CA ALA A 42 -13.43 0.03 -6.73
C ALA A 42 -12.70 -0.29 -5.40
N PRO A 43 -13.10 0.32 -4.26
CA PRO A 43 -12.47 0.07 -2.96
C PRO A 43 -12.37 -1.41 -2.58
N GLU A 44 -13.39 -2.20 -2.89
CA GLU A 44 -13.45 -3.64 -2.60
C GLU A 44 -12.40 -4.42 -3.40
N ALA A 45 -12.20 -4.05 -4.66
CA ALA A 45 -11.16 -4.64 -5.50
C ALA A 45 -9.77 -4.32 -4.95
N VAL A 46 -9.55 -3.10 -4.46
CA VAL A 46 -8.27 -2.70 -3.88
C VAL A 46 -7.99 -3.44 -2.57
N ALA A 47 -9.02 -3.61 -1.72
CA ALA A 47 -8.91 -4.41 -0.49
C ALA A 47 -8.59 -5.89 -0.79
N ALA A 48 -9.25 -6.47 -1.80
CA ALA A 48 -8.99 -7.85 -2.22
C ALA A 48 -7.55 -8.03 -2.77
N ILE A 49 -7.05 -7.08 -3.57
CA ILE A 49 -5.64 -7.06 -4.02
C ILE A 49 -4.71 -6.95 -2.80
N GLY A 50 -5.02 -6.06 -1.85
CA GLY A 50 -4.26 -5.90 -0.61
C GLY A 50 -4.14 -7.19 0.19
N GLN A 51 -5.25 -7.90 0.39
CA GLN A 51 -5.28 -9.20 1.07
C GLN A 51 -4.49 -10.27 0.30
N ALA A 52 -4.68 -10.37 -1.01
CA ALA A 52 -3.97 -11.35 -1.84
C ALA A 52 -2.45 -11.13 -1.80
N ILE A 53 -2.01 -9.87 -1.86
CA ILE A 53 -0.60 -9.52 -1.68
C ILE A 53 -0.12 -9.83 -0.26
N GLY A 54 -0.92 -9.47 0.75
CA GLY A 54 -0.64 -9.76 2.15
C GLY A 54 -0.38 -11.24 2.41
N ALA A 55 -1.17 -12.12 1.80
CA ALA A 55 -1.01 -13.58 1.92
C ALA A 55 0.29 -14.12 1.31
N MET A 56 0.93 -13.38 0.39
CA MET A 56 2.22 -13.75 -0.20
C MET A 56 3.42 -13.25 0.61
N ILE A 57 3.21 -12.36 1.57
CA ILE A 57 4.29 -11.77 2.37
C ILE A 57 4.61 -12.70 3.55
N THR A 58 5.89 -12.85 3.87
CA THR A 58 6.33 -13.50 5.12
C THR A 58 5.97 -12.61 6.31
N GLY A 59 4.80 -12.84 6.91
CA GLY A 59 4.24 -12.03 7.97
C GLY A 59 2.72 -12.18 8.09
N THR A 60 2.10 -11.49 9.04
CA THR A 60 0.65 -11.46 9.20
C THR A 60 0.09 -10.20 8.56
N TYR A 61 -0.76 -10.34 7.55
CA TYR A 61 -1.46 -9.19 6.97
C TYR A 61 -2.33 -8.49 8.01
N THR A 62 -2.23 -7.17 8.10
CA THR A 62 -3.05 -6.35 9.00
C THR A 62 -4.13 -5.62 8.21
N HIS A 63 -3.75 -4.75 7.28
CA HIS A 63 -4.68 -4.00 6.42
C HIS A 63 -3.99 -3.42 5.18
N SER A 64 -4.78 -2.81 4.31
CA SER A 64 -4.30 -2.11 3.11
C SER A 64 -4.78 -0.65 3.10
N GLU A 65 -3.98 0.24 2.54
CA GLU A 65 -4.30 1.66 2.36
C GLU A 65 -4.13 2.06 0.89
N ILE A 66 -4.91 3.03 0.44
CA ILE A 66 -4.76 3.65 -0.89
C ILE A 66 -4.02 4.96 -0.71
N SER A 67 -2.91 5.12 -1.43
CA SER A 67 -2.16 6.38 -1.52
C SER A 67 -2.25 6.91 -2.95
N ARG A 68 -2.66 8.18 -3.10
CA ARG A 68 -2.71 8.89 -4.37
C ARG A 68 -1.63 9.95 -4.37
N ASP A 69 -0.59 9.74 -5.17
CA ASP A 69 0.43 10.77 -5.39
C ASP A 69 -0.02 11.63 -6.56
N TYR A 70 -0.09 12.95 -6.34
CA TYR A 70 -0.29 13.93 -7.41
C TYR A 70 1.09 14.45 -7.82
N ALA A 71 1.56 14.06 -9.00
CA ALA A 71 2.66 14.79 -9.61
C ALA A 71 2.08 16.07 -10.21
N LEU A 72 2.50 17.24 -9.71
CA LEU A 72 2.32 18.47 -10.46
C LEU A 72 3.33 18.42 -11.60
N LEU A 73 2.85 18.18 -12.82
CA LEU A 73 3.64 18.46 -14.00
C LEU A 73 3.77 19.98 -14.09
N ASN A 74 4.96 20.48 -13.78
CA ASN A 74 5.28 21.89 -14.01
C ASN A 74 5.20 22.15 -15.51
N ALA A 75 4.30 23.07 -15.88
CA ALA A 75 4.10 23.61 -17.22
C ALA A 75 5.27 24.50 -17.65
#